data_AF-A0AA86US94-F1
#
_entry.id   AF-A0AA86US94-F1
#
_cell.length_a   1.000
_cell.length_b   1.000
_cell.length_c   1.000
_cell.angle_alpha   90.00
_cell.angle_beta   90.00
_cell.angle_gamma   90.00
#
_symmetry.space_group_name_H-M   'P 1'
#
loop_
_entity.id
_entity.type
_entity.pdbx_description
1 polymer ?
#
loop_
_entity_poly.entity_id
_entity_poly.type
_entity_poly.pdbx_seq_one_letter_code
_entity_poly.pdbx_strand_id
1 'polypeptide(L)'
;MSKRAYHKWTEQETILLYKTVISSDRNWRMVERAFPDFSLLQLQNKFTILDQQYNIKNMKNNLDQQKQHSQKTYNNIESLKHVLKRGWEIEQQSNTSLLSSETVITNNDRINLHPDIKERAYHHWTNEETLLLYKTVQKNRNNWKEVMKALPQFSLLQLQNKYVMIQKQFKLRTKNKQGLDEYDNQNTHQNDLVISDDTLQVLLDLISKKV
;
A
#
# COMPACT_ATOMS: atom_id res chain seq x y z
N MET A 1 -21.99 -55.91 -19.06
CA MET A 1 -21.36 -54.68 -18.53
C MET A 1 -22.17 -54.21 -17.33
N SER A 2 -21.66 -54.38 -16.11
CA SER A 2 -22.35 -53.92 -14.90
C SER A 2 -22.32 -52.40 -14.84
N LYS A 3 -23.49 -51.76 -14.83
CA LYS A 3 -23.63 -50.31 -14.61
C LYS A 3 -23.20 -50.03 -13.17
N ARG A 4 -21.91 -49.71 -12.95
CA ARG A 4 -21.47 -49.22 -11.64
C ARG A 4 -22.24 -47.93 -11.36
N ALA A 5 -22.99 -47.92 -10.26
CA ALA A 5 -23.64 -46.71 -9.78
C ALA A 5 -22.58 -45.61 -9.62
N TYR A 6 -22.90 -44.40 -10.06
CA TYR A 6 -22.00 -43.25 -9.86
C TYR A 6 -21.82 -43.01 -8.35
N HIS A 7 -20.59 -43.12 -7.85
CA HIS A 7 -20.30 -42.79 -6.46
C HIS A 7 -20.53 -41.30 -6.21
N LYS A 8 -21.30 -40.98 -5.17
CA LYS A 8 -21.53 -39.61 -4.75
C LYS A 8 -20.49 -39.23 -3.70
N TRP A 9 -19.54 -38.39 -4.09
CA TRP A 9 -18.53 -37.82 -3.18
C TRP A 9 -19.18 -37.12 -1.99
N THR A 10 -18.84 -37.55 -0.80
CA THR A 10 -19.16 -36.85 0.44
C THR A 10 -18.24 -35.65 0.65
N GLU A 11 -18.65 -34.73 1.52
CA GLU A 11 -17.83 -33.57 1.88
C GLU A 11 -16.53 -33.99 2.58
N GLN A 12 -16.60 -34.98 3.46
CA GLN A 12 -15.42 -35.51 4.17
C GLN A 12 -14.41 -36.13 3.20
N GLU A 13 -14.85 -36.97 2.26
CA GLU A 13 -13.99 -37.54 1.21
C GLU A 13 -13.39 -36.45 0.33
N THR A 14 -14.17 -35.42 0.00
CA THR A 14 -13.72 -34.28 -0.81
C THR A 14 -12.61 -33.50 -0.12
N ILE A 15 -12.78 -33.21 1.19
CA ILE A 15 -11.78 -32.52 2.01
C ILE A 15 -10.52 -33.38 2.12
N LEU A 16 -10.69 -34.68 2.38
CA LEU A 16 -9.57 -35.61 2.51
C LEU A 16 -8.80 -35.71 1.20
N LEU A 17 -9.49 -35.84 0.06
CA LEU A 17 -8.87 -35.90 -1.26
C LEU A 17 -8.02 -34.67 -1.52
N TYR A 18 -8.59 -33.48 -1.29
CA TYR A 18 -7.87 -32.22 -1.51
C TYR A 18 -6.63 -32.13 -0.61
N LYS A 19 -6.77 -32.42 0.69
CA LYS A 19 -5.63 -32.42 1.63
C LYS A 19 -4.54 -33.40 1.22
N THR A 20 -4.91 -34.62 0.86
CA THR A 20 -3.96 -35.66 0.45
C THR A 20 -3.22 -35.25 -0.82
N VAL A 21 -3.90 -34.73 -1.83
CA VAL A 21 -3.27 -34.26 -3.09
C VAL A 21 -2.29 -33.12 -2.84
N ILE A 22 -2.64 -32.14 -2.00
CA ILE A 22 -1.75 -31.03 -1.66
C ILE A 22 -0.55 -31.50 -0.82
N SER A 23 -0.78 -32.31 0.22
CA SER A 23 0.29 -32.80 1.10
C SER A 23 1.29 -33.74 0.44
N SER A 24 0.87 -34.42 -0.64
CA SER A 24 1.72 -35.34 -1.40
C SER A 24 2.35 -34.69 -2.64
N ASP A 25 2.25 -33.37 -2.78
CA ASP A 25 2.71 -32.62 -3.95
C ASP A 25 2.24 -33.24 -5.28
N ARG A 26 0.93 -33.56 -5.33
CA ARG A 26 0.27 -34.20 -6.47
C ARG A 26 0.87 -35.55 -6.87
N ASN A 27 1.53 -36.27 -5.95
CA ASN A 27 1.97 -37.65 -6.18
C ASN A 27 0.76 -38.61 -6.19
N TRP A 28 0.18 -38.77 -7.38
CA TRP A 28 -1.03 -39.56 -7.59
C TRP A 28 -0.93 -41.02 -7.16
N ARG A 29 0.26 -41.61 -7.15
CA ARG A 29 0.44 -42.99 -6.64
C ARG A 29 0.20 -43.08 -5.14
N MET A 30 0.60 -42.05 -4.39
CA MET A 30 0.29 -41.97 -2.95
C MET A 30 -1.19 -41.71 -2.71
N VAL A 31 -1.78 -40.82 -3.50
CA VAL A 31 -3.21 -40.50 -3.41
C VAL A 31 -4.05 -41.75 -3.69
N GLU A 32 -3.76 -42.50 -4.74
CA GLU A 32 -4.48 -43.74 -5.08
C GLU A 32 -4.42 -44.77 -3.94
N ARG A 33 -3.27 -44.90 -3.25
CA ARG A 33 -3.16 -45.77 -2.07
C ARG A 33 -4.04 -45.33 -0.90
N ALA A 34 -4.33 -44.04 -0.76
CA ALA A 34 -5.22 -43.51 0.27
C ALA A 34 -6.71 -43.67 -0.09
N PHE A 35 -7.03 -43.95 -1.36
CA PHE A 35 -8.39 -44.03 -1.90
C PHE A 35 -8.58 -45.30 -2.76
N PRO A 36 -8.47 -46.50 -2.15
CA PRO A 36 -8.46 -47.77 -2.89
C PRO A 36 -9.77 -48.06 -3.64
N ASP A 37 -10.89 -47.46 -3.20
CA ASP A 37 -12.21 -47.65 -3.82
C ASP A 37 -12.41 -46.82 -5.09
N PHE A 38 -11.46 -45.92 -5.41
CA PHE A 38 -11.55 -45.00 -6.53
C PHE A 38 -10.44 -45.25 -7.54
N SER A 39 -10.77 -45.19 -8.83
CA SER A 39 -9.73 -45.22 -9.84
C SER A 39 -8.95 -43.91 -9.88
N LEU A 40 -7.68 -43.97 -10.27
CA LEU A 40 -6.85 -42.79 -10.49
C LEU A 40 -7.54 -41.72 -11.34
N LEU A 41 -8.21 -42.13 -12.43
CA LEU A 41 -8.93 -41.20 -13.31
C LEU A 41 -10.10 -40.51 -12.58
N GLN A 42 -10.85 -41.20 -11.72
CA GLN A 42 -11.92 -40.60 -10.92
C GLN A 42 -11.36 -39.58 -9.93
N LEU A 43 -10.23 -39.89 -9.29
CA LEU A 43 -9.54 -39.01 -8.34
C LEU A 43 -9.05 -37.73 -9.03
N GLN A 44 -8.38 -37.88 -10.17
CA GLN A 44 -7.88 -36.75 -10.97
C GLN A 44 -9.03 -35.86 -11.43
N ASN A 45 -10.07 -36.44 -12.04
CA ASN A 45 -11.23 -35.69 -12.50
C ASN A 45 -11.92 -34.94 -11.36
N LYS A 46 -12.12 -35.60 -10.21
CA LYS A 46 -12.71 -34.95 -9.04
C LYS A 46 -11.84 -33.80 -8.56
N PHE A 47 -10.53 -34.00 -8.44
CA PHE A 47 -9.61 -32.96 -8.00
C PHE A 47 -9.58 -31.76 -8.95
N THR A 48 -9.55 -31.98 -10.27
CA THR A 48 -9.63 -30.90 -11.26
C THR A 48 -10.87 -30.03 -11.07
N ILE A 49 -12.03 -30.65 -10.83
CA ILE A 49 -13.26 -29.91 -10.55
C ILE A 49 -13.14 -29.09 -9.25
N LEU A 50 -12.55 -29.66 -8.20
CA LEU A 50 -12.35 -28.97 -6.93
C LEU A 50 -11.39 -27.78 -7.05
N ASP A 51 -10.29 -27.97 -7.78
CA ASP A 51 -9.27 -26.94 -8.03
C ASP A 51 -9.89 -25.76 -8.81
N GLN A 52 -10.69 -26.06 -9.83
CA GLN A 52 -11.46 -25.04 -10.56
C GLN A 52 -12.46 -24.31 -9.66
N GLN A 53 -13.22 -25.03 -8.83
CA GLN A 53 -14.18 -24.42 -7.91
C GLN A 53 -13.50 -23.52 -6.88
N TYR A 54 -12.35 -23.96 -6.35
CA TYR A 54 -11.54 -23.18 -5.42
C TYR A 54 -11.01 -21.90 -6.07
N ASN A 55 -10.46 -22.00 -7.28
CA ASN A 55 -9.99 -20.85 -8.04
C ASN A 55 -11.13 -19.85 -8.34
N ILE A 56 -12.31 -20.33 -8.75
CA ILE A 56 -13.49 -19.48 -8.98
C ILE A 56 -13.91 -18.78 -7.68
N LYS A 57 -13.92 -19.49 -6.54
CA LYS A 57 -14.26 -18.91 -5.24
C LYS A 57 -13.27 -17.82 -4.83
N ASN A 58 -11.97 -18.06 -5.00
CA ASN A 58 -10.94 -17.08 -4.71
C ASN A 58 -11.05 -15.84 -5.60
N MET A 59 -11.29 -16.01 -6.91
CA MET A 59 -11.53 -14.89 -7.82
C MET A 59 -12.76 -14.06 -7.42
N LYS A 60 -13.85 -14.69 -7.00
CA LYS A 60 -15.04 -13.98 -6.49
C LYS A 60 -14.73 -13.16 -5.24
N ASN A 61 -14.01 -13.74 -4.27
CA ASN A 61 -13.61 -13.03 -3.06
C ASN A 61 -12.74 -11.80 -3.40
N ASN A 62 -11.78 -11.94 -4.31
CA ASN A 62 -10.94 -10.82 -4.75
C ASN A 62 -11.76 -9.73 -5.44
N LEU A 63 -12.73 -10.12 -6.29
CA LEU A 63 -13.64 -9.18 -6.94
C LEU A 63 -14.50 -8.42 -5.92
N ASP A 64 -15.01 -9.09 -4.89
CA ASP A 64 -15.82 -8.47 -3.85
C ASP A 64 -14.99 -7.50 -2.98
N GLN A 65 -13.74 -7.85 -2.66
CA GLN A 65 -12.80 -6.94 -2.01
C GLN A 65 -12.52 -5.70 -2.86
N GLN A 66 -12.31 -5.89 -4.18
CA GLN A 66 -12.11 -4.78 -5.11
C GLN A 66 -13.34 -3.85 -5.15
N LYS A 67 -14.55 -4.40 -5.19
CA LYS A 67 -15.80 -3.63 -5.13
C LYS A 67 -15.91 -2.82 -3.84
N GLN A 68 -15.59 -3.42 -2.69
CA GLN A 68 -15.60 -2.72 -1.40
C GLN A 68 -14.60 -1.56 -1.37
N HIS A 69 -13.39 -1.76 -1.91
CA HIS A 69 -12.39 -0.69 -2.02
C HIS A 69 -12.87 0.45 -2.92
N SER A 70 -13.42 0.13 -4.09
CA SER A 70 -14.00 1.12 -5.02
C SER A 70 -15.14 1.90 -4.37
N GLN A 71 -16.05 1.22 -3.65
CA GLN A 71 -17.14 1.88 -2.95
C GLN A 71 -16.63 2.83 -1.86
N LYS A 72 -15.62 2.43 -1.10
CA LYS A 72 -14.99 3.29 -0.08
C LYS A 72 -14.38 4.54 -0.71
N THR A 73 -13.68 4.38 -1.83
CA THR A 73 -13.10 5.51 -2.58
C THR A 73 -14.18 6.46 -3.09
N TYR A 74 -15.28 5.92 -3.65
CA TYR A 74 -16.43 6.73 -4.07
C TYR A 74 -17.02 7.53 -2.91
N ASN A 75 -17.29 6.89 -1.77
CA ASN A 75 -17.85 7.56 -0.59
C ASN A 75 -16.92 8.67 -0.07
N ASN A 76 -15.60 8.46 -0.11
CA ASN A 76 -14.61 9.49 0.26
C ASN A 76 -14.66 10.69 -0.70
N ILE A 77 -14.77 10.45 -2.01
CA ILE A 77 -14.87 11.50 -3.02
C ILE A 77 -16.15 12.33 -2.80
N GLU A 78 -17.29 11.68 -2.58
CA GLU A 78 -18.55 12.39 -2.29
C GLU A 78 -18.47 13.23 -1.02
N SER A 79 -17.84 12.70 0.03
CA SER A 79 -17.61 13.45 1.28
C SER A 79 -16.76 14.69 1.03
N LEU A 80 -15.71 14.60 0.22
CA LEU A 80 -14.86 15.74 -0.14
C LEU A 80 -15.61 16.78 -0.97
N LYS A 81 -16.47 16.35 -1.91
CA LYS A 81 -17.33 17.27 -2.68
C LYS A 81 -18.21 18.10 -1.75
N HIS A 82 -18.80 17.47 -0.72
CA HIS A 82 -19.61 18.20 0.29
C HIS A 82 -18.80 19.20 1.11
N VAL A 83 -17.56 18.85 1.51
CA VAL A 83 -16.69 19.76 2.25
C VAL A 83 -16.30 20.97 1.38
N LEU A 84 -15.92 20.73 0.13
CA LEU A 84 -15.56 21.79 -0.81
C LEU A 84 -16.75 22.71 -1.09
N LYS A 85 -17.94 22.15 -1.31
CA LYS A 85 -19.17 22.92 -1.51
C LYS A 85 -19.46 23.85 -0.32
N ARG A 86 -19.38 23.33 0.92
CA ARG A 86 -19.57 24.15 2.12
C ARG A 86 -18.49 25.22 2.27
N GLY A 87 -17.24 24.89 1.97
CA GLY A 87 -16.14 25.88 1.99
C GLY A 87 -16.42 27.05 1.05
N TRP A 88 -16.86 26.76 -0.17
CA TRP A 88 -17.22 27.77 -1.16
C TRP A 88 -18.45 28.60 -0.73
N GLU A 89 -19.48 27.98 -0.16
CA GLU A 89 -20.67 28.69 0.35
C GLU A 89 -20.32 29.69 1.48
N ILE A 90 -19.43 29.29 2.40
CA ILE A 90 -18.94 30.15 3.49
C ILE A 90 -18.15 31.35 2.94
N GLU A 91 -17.31 31.12 1.92
CA GLU A 91 -16.55 32.19 1.26
C GLU A 91 -17.47 33.21 0.60
N GLN A 92 -18.53 32.75 -0.10
CA GLN A 92 -19.52 33.64 -0.71
C GLN A 92 -20.27 34.48 0.34
N GLN A 93 -20.67 33.88 1.47
CA GLN A 93 -21.34 34.60 2.55
C GLN A 93 -20.44 35.64 3.23
N SER A 94 -19.15 35.34 3.36
CA SER A 94 -18.18 36.26 3.95
C SER A 94 -17.95 37.49 3.05
N ASN A 95 -17.88 37.27 1.74
CA ASN A 95 -17.69 38.35 0.76
C ASN A 95 -18.92 39.27 0.64
N THR A 96 -20.14 38.73 0.74
CA THR A 96 -21.37 39.56 0.70
C THR A 96 -21.58 40.37 1.99
N SER A 97 -21.18 39.82 3.15
CA SER A 97 -21.27 40.54 4.42
C SER A 97 -20.33 41.76 4.47
N LEU A 98 -19.13 41.66 3.89
CA LEU A 98 -18.15 42.75 3.88
C LEU A 98 -18.58 43.94 3.01
N LEU A 99 -19.28 43.70 1.90
CA LEU A 99 -19.86 44.77 1.07
C LEU A 99 -21.02 45.49 1.76
N SER A 100 -21.64 44.88 2.77
CA SER A 100 -22.83 45.43 3.44
C SER A 100 -22.49 46.33 4.65
N SER A 101 -21.22 46.36 5.06
CA SER A 101 -20.74 47.08 6.24
C SER A 101 -19.72 48.17 5.91
N GLU A 102 -19.79 48.76 4.72
CA GLU A 102 -18.97 49.91 4.32
C GLU A 102 -19.44 51.18 5.08
N THR A 103 -19.21 51.21 6.39
CA THR A 103 -19.09 52.45 7.15
C THR A 103 -17.88 53.19 6.59
N VAL A 104 -18.10 54.44 6.22
CA VAL A 104 -17.10 55.43 5.80
C VAL A 104 -15.97 55.51 6.83
N ILE A 105 -14.93 54.69 6.67
CA ILE A 105 -13.66 54.83 7.39
C ILE A 105 -12.77 55.65 6.49
N THR A 106 -12.65 56.93 6.81
CA THR A 106 -11.73 57.85 6.16
C THR A 106 -10.29 57.35 6.36
N ASN A 107 -9.61 57.18 5.23
CA ASN A 107 -8.23 56.77 5.07
C ASN A 107 -7.28 57.54 6.00
N ASN A 108 -6.40 56.85 6.75
CA ASN A 108 -4.97 57.22 6.76
C ASN A 108 -3.97 56.29 7.45
N ASP A 109 -4.34 55.23 8.17
CA ASP A 109 -3.33 54.38 8.82
C ASP A 109 -2.99 53.14 7.99
N ARG A 110 -2.26 53.36 6.89
CA ARG A 110 -1.55 52.28 6.17
C ARG A 110 -0.41 51.78 7.06
N ILE A 111 -0.65 50.70 7.79
CA ILE A 111 0.39 49.94 8.49
C ILE A 111 1.33 49.35 7.42
N ASN A 112 2.42 50.06 7.14
CA ASN A 112 3.52 49.57 6.33
C ASN A 112 4.22 48.43 7.08
N LEU A 113 3.73 47.20 6.88
CA LEU A 113 4.42 46.00 7.32
C LEU A 113 5.78 45.93 6.61
N HIS A 114 6.85 45.88 7.41
CA HIS A 114 8.23 45.89 6.97
C HIS A 114 8.48 44.80 5.90
N PRO A 115 9.19 45.11 4.80
CA PRO A 115 9.37 44.19 3.65
C PRO A 115 9.94 42.82 4.04
N ASP A 116 10.81 42.73 5.05
CA ASP A 116 11.36 41.47 5.60
C ASP A 116 10.32 40.42 6.06
N ILE A 117 9.09 40.83 6.36
CA ILE A 117 8.05 39.91 6.87
C ILE A 117 7.41 39.15 5.70
N LYS A 118 7.35 39.73 4.50
CA LYS A 118 6.71 39.10 3.34
C LYS A 118 7.56 37.99 2.72
N GLU A 119 8.88 38.11 2.80
CA GLU A 119 9.79 37.14 2.17
C GLU A 119 9.89 35.81 2.94
N ARG A 120 9.64 35.81 4.26
CA ARG A 120 9.70 34.59 5.09
C ARG A 120 8.48 33.67 4.97
N ALA A 121 7.39 34.13 4.36
CA ALA A 121 6.13 33.38 4.29
C ALA A 121 6.21 32.17 3.33
N TYR A 122 7.18 32.14 2.40
CA TYR A 122 7.24 31.14 1.33
C TYR A 122 8.55 30.35 1.28
N HIS A 123 9.22 30.12 2.41
CA HIS A 123 10.43 29.28 2.40
C HIS A 123 10.13 27.87 1.89
N HIS A 124 10.77 27.48 0.79
CA HIS A 124 10.69 26.14 0.22
C HIS A 124 11.75 25.26 0.88
N TRP A 125 11.29 24.23 1.60
CA TRP A 125 12.17 23.27 2.27
C TRP A 125 13.06 22.52 1.26
N THR A 126 14.37 22.65 1.37
CA THR A 126 15.30 21.87 0.55
C THR A 126 15.43 20.43 1.07
N ASN A 127 16.07 19.57 0.27
CA ASN A 127 16.37 18.19 0.68
C ASN A 127 17.39 18.16 1.81
N GLU A 128 18.41 19.04 1.78
CA GLU A 128 19.42 19.13 2.85
C GLU A 128 18.78 19.56 4.17
N GLU A 129 17.90 20.58 4.14
CA GLU A 129 17.18 21.06 5.32
C GLU A 129 16.24 19.99 5.90
N THR A 130 15.52 19.28 5.02
CA THR A 130 14.63 18.19 5.41
C THR A 130 15.41 17.05 6.08
N LEU A 131 16.58 16.69 5.54
CA LEU A 131 17.45 15.67 6.10
C LEU A 131 18.06 16.11 7.44
N LEU A 132 18.49 17.37 7.53
CA LEU A 132 19.05 17.95 8.75
C LEU A 132 18.00 18.01 9.87
N LEU A 133 16.76 18.42 9.56
CA LEU A 133 15.64 18.38 10.50
C LEU A 133 15.43 16.97 11.03
N TYR A 134 15.33 15.98 10.14
CA TYR A 134 15.10 14.60 10.53
C TYR A 134 16.21 14.05 11.44
N LYS A 135 17.49 14.23 11.06
CA LYS A 135 18.64 13.79 11.87
C LYS A 135 18.66 14.46 13.25
N THR A 136 18.39 15.75 13.31
CA THR A 136 18.42 16.52 14.57
C THR A 136 17.28 16.11 15.50
N VAL A 137 16.08 15.88 14.96
CA VAL A 137 14.93 15.41 15.74
C VAL A 137 15.17 14.00 16.31
N GLN A 138 15.77 13.10 15.51
CA GLN A 138 16.17 11.76 15.96
C GLN A 138 17.23 11.82 17.06
N LYS A 139 18.29 12.63 16.86
CA LYS A 139 19.38 12.79 17.84
C LYS A 139 18.89 13.33 19.18
N ASN A 140 18.00 14.33 19.14
CA ASN A 140 17.56 15.06 20.34
C ASN A 140 16.21 14.58 20.90
N ARG A 141 15.67 13.44 20.45
CA ARG A 141 14.41 12.82 20.91
C ARG A 141 13.24 13.81 21.01
N ASN A 142 13.02 14.61 19.96
CA ASN A 142 12.00 15.68 19.91
C ASN A 142 12.20 16.85 20.89
N ASN A 143 13.41 17.07 21.43
CA ASN A 143 13.70 18.31 22.16
C ASN A 143 13.79 19.49 21.17
N TRP A 144 12.65 20.14 20.92
CA TRP A 144 12.51 21.18 19.92
C TRP A 144 13.35 22.43 20.18
N LYS A 145 13.75 22.69 21.43
CA LYS A 145 14.66 23.81 21.75
C LYS A 145 16.02 23.60 21.11
N GLU A 146 16.55 22.37 21.16
CA GLU A 146 17.83 22.02 20.51
C GLU A 146 17.68 21.92 18.98
N VAL A 147 16.52 21.48 18.48
CA VAL A 147 16.24 21.47 17.03
C VAL A 147 16.22 22.89 16.46
N MET A 148 15.59 23.84 17.16
CA MET A 148 15.58 25.24 16.75
C MET A 148 16.98 25.88 16.73
N LYS A 149 17.88 25.49 17.66
CA LYS A 149 19.27 25.97 17.63
C LYS A 149 20.01 25.52 16.36
N ALA A 150 19.72 24.33 15.85
CA ALA A 150 20.32 23.80 14.63
C ALA A 150 19.71 24.39 13.35
N LEU A 151 18.47 24.90 13.43
CA LEU A 151 17.69 25.40 12.30
C LEU A 151 17.01 26.74 12.67
N PRO A 152 17.80 27.79 12.95
CA PRO A 152 17.30 29.05 13.49
C PRO A 152 16.45 29.86 12.50
N GLN A 153 16.53 29.56 11.20
CA GLN A 153 15.75 30.23 10.16
C GLN A 153 14.26 29.84 10.17
N PHE A 154 13.89 28.78 10.90
CA PHE A 154 12.52 28.29 10.96
C PHE A 154 11.89 28.51 12.33
N SER A 155 10.61 28.88 12.34
CA SER A 155 9.83 28.92 13.57
C SER A 155 9.54 27.49 14.08
N LEU A 156 9.35 27.35 15.39
CA LEU A 156 8.99 26.09 16.04
C LEU A 156 7.82 25.37 15.32
N LEU A 157 6.78 26.13 14.98
CA LEU A 157 5.59 25.61 14.33
C LEU A 157 5.90 25.07 12.92
N GLN A 158 6.73 25.75 12.14
CA GLN A 158 7.17 25.28 10.82
C GLN A 158 7.95 23.97 10.92
N LEU A 159 8.88 23.86 11.89
CA LEU A 159 9.66 22.66 12.15
C LEU A 159 8.76 21.46 12.50
N GLN A 160 7.80 21.66 13.41
CA GLN A 160 6.86 20.63 13.84
C GLN A 160 5.96 20.16 12.68
N ASN A 161 5.38 21.11 11.94
CA ASN A 161 4.53 20.81 10.79
C ASN A 161 5.28 20.02 9.71
N LYS A 162 6.52 20.46 9.39
CA LYS A 162 7.36 19.75 8.42
C LYS A 162 7.69 18.34 8.90
N TYR A 163 8.02 18.15 10.17
CA TYR A 163 8.34 16.83 10.71
C TYR A 163 7.15 15.86 10.65
N VAL A 164 5.94 16.34 10.94
CA VAL A 164 4.69 15.54 10.79
C VAL A 164 4.51 15.11 9.33
N MET A 165 4.78 15.98 8.36
CA MET A 165 4.74 15.63 6.93
C MET A 165 5.76 14.54 6.57
N ILE A 166 7.01 14.68 7.06
CA ILE A 166 8.07 13.68 6.87
C ILE A 166 7.62 12.32 7.42
N GLN A 167 7.08 12.27 8.63
CA GLN A 167 6.60 11.02 9.24
C GLN A 167 5.46 10.38 8.44
N LYS A 168 4.53 11.18 7.90
CA LYS A 168 3.45 10.68 7.04
C LYS A 168 4.02 10.05 5.75
N GLN A 169 5.00 10.69 5.11
CA GLN A 169 5.63 10.16 3.91
C GLN A 169 6.35 8.83 4.16
N PHE A 170 7.03 8.68 5.30
CA PHE A 170 7.64 7.40 5.69
C PHE A 170 6.61 6.29 5.89
N LYS A 171 5.51 6.57 6.59
CA LYS A 171 4.42 5.59 6.81
C LYS A 171 3.77 5.13 5.50
N LEU A 172 3.67 6.01 4.50
CA LEU A 172 3.14 5.65 3.17
C LEU A 172 4.12 4.74 2.41
N ARG A 173 5.43 5.03 2.46
CA ARG A 173 6.44 4.18 1.82
C ARG A 173 6.53 2.79 2.44
N THR A 174 6.45 2.68 3.77
CA THR A 174 6.52 1.36 4.43
C THR A 174 5.32 0.49 4.11
N LYS A 175 4.11 1.07 4.03
CA LYS A 175 2.89 0.33 3.64
C LYS A 175 2.96 -0.16 2.19
N ASN A 176 3.46 0.67 1.28
CA ASN A 176 3.60 0.27 -0.12
C ASN A 176 4.69 -0.81 -0.30
N LYS A 177 5.76 -0.80 0.51
CA LYS A 177 6.78 -1.84 0.47
C LYS A 177 6.26 -3.20 0.97
N GLN A 178 5.48 -3.20 2.05
CA GLN A 178 4.83 -4.43 2.53
C GLN A 178 3.82 -5.00 1.51
N GLY A 179 3.13 -4.14 0.75
CA GLY A 179 2.25 -4.59 -0.33
C GLY A 179 2.97 -5.08 -1.60
N LEU A 180 4.24 -4.71 -1.81
CA LEU A 180 5.06 -5.21 -2.91
C LEU A 180 5.68 -6.57 -2.56
N ASP A 181 6.19 -6.70 -1.33
CA ASP A 181 6.77 -7.95 -0.83
C ASP A 181 5.70 -9.06 -0.66
N GLU A 182 4.43 -8.70 -0.43
CA GLU A 182 3.29 -9.65 -0.45
C GLU A 182 2.88 -10.10 -1.86
N TYR A 183 3.22 -9.35 -2.91
CA TYR A 183 2.88 -9.72 -4.30
C TYR A 183 3.93 -10.64 -4.93
N ASP A 184 5.21 -10.47 -4.58
CA ASP A 184 6.29 -11.34 -5.08
C ASP A 184 6.36 -12.70 -4.36
N ASN A 185 5.85 -12.81 -3.14
CA ASN A 185 5.89 -14.05 -2.34
C ASN A 185 4.71 -15.01 -2.62
N GLN A 186 3.82 -14.69 -3.57
CA GLN A 186 2.77 -15.61 -4.04
C GLN A 186 3.04 -16.20 -5.44
N ASN A 187 4.18 -15.87 -6.08
CA ASN A 187 4.55 -16.37 -7.41
C ASN A 187 5.97 -16.98 -7.52
N THR A 188 6.72 -17.08 -6.42
CA THR A 188 8.09 -17.64 -6.39
C THR A 188 8.17 -19.04 -5.75
N HIS A 189 7.27 -19.94 -6.13
CA HIS A 189 7.39 -21.37 -5.82
C HIS A 189 7.41 -22.27 -7.06
N GLN A 190 7.91 -21.77 -8.20
CA GLN A 190 8.02 -22.62 -9.38
C GLN A 190 9.20 -22.41 -10.33
N ASN A 191 10.31 -21.78 -9.90
CA ASN A 191 11.59 -21.87 -10.63
C ASN A 191 12.78 -21.54 -9.71
N ASP A 192 13.15 -22.48 -8.84
CA ASP A 192 14.51 -22.51 -8.27
C ASP A 192 15.47 -23.01 -9.35
N LEU A 193 15.93 -22.10 -10.21
CA LEU A 193 17.25 -22.24 -10.82
C LEU A 193 18.25 -21.63 -9.84
N VAL A 194 18.83 -22.50 -9.01
CA VAL A 194 20.01 -22.17 -8.20
C VAL A 194 21.12 -21.80 -9.17
N ILE A 195 21.37 -20.51 -9.36
CA ILE A 195 22.58 -20.02 -9.98
C ILE A 195 23.69 -20.30 -8.97
N SER A 196 24.47 -21.36 -9.21
CA SER A 196 25.67 -21.68 -8.43
C SER A 196 26.60 -20.47 -8.39
N ASP A 197 27.27 -20.27 -7.26
CA ASP A 197 28.24 -19.18 -7.02
C ASP A 197 29.35 -19.14 -8.10
N ASP A 198 29.61 -20.28 -8.75
CA ASP A 198 30.54 -20.41 -9.89
C ASP A 198 30.11 -19.56 -11.10
N THR A 199 28.81 -19.32 -11.28
CA THR A 199 28.25 -18.57 -12.42
C THR A 199 28.47 -17.06 -12.27
N LEU A 200 28.53 -16.57 -11.03
CA LEU A 200 28.84 -15.17 -10.73
C LEU A 200 30.33 -14.87 -10.97
N GLN A 201 31.21 -15.84 -10.71
CA GLN A 201 32.64 -15.69 -10.93
C GLN A 201 32.99 -15.62 -12.43
N VAL A 202 32.30 -16.38 -13.28
CA VAL A 202 32.47 -16.32 -14.74
C VAL A 202 32.00 -14.98 -15.33
N LEU A 203 30.94 -14.39 -14.77
CA LEU A 203 30.43 -13.09 -15.20
C LEU A 203 31.36 -11.93 -14.79
N LEU A 204 32.00 -12.02 -13.62
CA LEU A 204 33.01 -11.04 -13.19
C LEU A 204 34.30 -11.11 -14.03
N ASP A 205 34.73 -12.32 -14.41
CA ASP A 205 35.90 -12.53 -15.28
C ASP A 205 35.68 -12.00 -16.71
N LEU A 206 34.45 -12.06 -17.22
CA LEU A 206 34.07 -11.52 -18.53
C LEU A 206 34.03 -9.99 -18.56
N ILE A 207 33.73 -9.35 -17.44
CA ILE A 207 33.73 -7.89 -17.31
C ILE A 207 35.16 -7.36 -17.15
N SER A 208 36.03 -8.10 -16.45
CA SER A 208 37.43 -7.68 -16.23
C SER A 208 38.34 -7.82 -17.45
N LYS A 209 37.93 -8.56 -18.50
CA LYS A 209 38.72 -8.77 -19.74
C LYS A 209 38.36 -7.81 -20.88
N LYS A 210 37.53 -6.79 -20.63
CA LYS A 210 37.12 -5.78 -21.62
C LYS A 210 37.59 -4.34 -21.32
N VAL A 211 38.65 -4.20 -20.53
CA VAL A 211 39.45 -2.97 -20.38
C VAL A 211 40.89 -3.28 -20.75
#